data_AF-A0A8H4ZYU8-F1
#
_entry.id   AF-A0A8H4ZYU8-F1
#
_cell.length_a   1.000
_cell.length_b   1.000
_cell.length_c   1.000
_cell.angle_alpha   90.00
_cell.angle_beta   90.00
_cell.angle_gamma   90.00
#
_symmetry.space_group_name_H-M   'P 1'
#
loop_
_entity.id
_entity.type
_entity.pdbx_description
1 polymer ?
#
loop_
_entity_poly.entity_id
_entity_poly.type
_entity_poly.pdbx_seq_one_letter_code
_entity_poly.pdbx_strand_id
1 'polypeptide(L)'
;MAAAPITTFNDETETKSLAGSRLFKPIKIGNITPQHRIAMCPLTRYRASDDHVPQPSFQDYYGQRASTPGTLLISEGTFISPDHGGYANAPGIYNQEQIKAWHLVTDAVHAKGGYIFCQLWALGRTASPEVAEKEGIVFRSSGDIPVDSDHPKPRPLSIPEIHETAQSYAQAAKNAIEAGFDGVELHGANGYLIDQFIQDKCNNRTDIYGSSIENRSRFAIELVQAVCDAVGSERTGIRFSPWSVFNDMRMENPIPQFKDVIEKLKPFKLAYLHLIESRIAGAQDVEGSDQLTFAIEAWDRPLLIAGGFTPESARTLVDEDYPSKDIVVSFGRYFLSTPDLPFRIKRGLELNKYNRETFYTPMASEGYTDYPFSDQFLDDIKRDGVVGKA
;
A
#
# COMPACT_ATOMS: atom_id res chain seq x y z
N MET A 1 27.68 36.33 39.79
CA MET A 1 26.81 36.10 38.62
C MET A 1 26.72 34.61 38.42
N ALA A 2 25.56 34.03 38.74
CA ALA A 2 25.35 32.58 38.78
C ALA A 2 25.20 32.02 37.35
N ALA A 3 25.89 30.91 37.07
CA ALA A 3 25.69 30.13 35.86
C ALA A 3 24.33 29.42 35.92
N ALA A 4 23.54 29.54 34.85
CA ALA A 4 22.27 28.84 34.73
C ALA A 4 22.52 27.33 34.52
N PRO A 5 21.71 26.43 35.12
CA PRO A 5 21.88 25.00 34.93
C PRO A 5 21.40 24.59 33.53
N ILE A 6 22.20 23.72 32.90
CA ILE A 6 21.85 22.99 31.69
C ILE A 6 20.81 21.94 32.11
N THR A 7 19.55 22.11 31.70
CA THR A 7 18.53 21.06 31.78
C THR A 7 18.82 20.00 30.72
N THR A 8 19.22 18.82 31.17
CA THR A 8 19.20 17.60 30.36
C THR A 8 17.75 17.16 30.17
N PHE A 9 17.30 17.12 28.92
CA PHE A 9 16.03 16.47 28.58
C PHE A 9 16.24 14.95 28.65
N ASN A 10 15.83 14.33 29.76
CA ASN A 10 15.53 12.90 29.78
C ASN A 10 14.15 12.72 29.15
N ASP A 11 14.11 12.38 27.86
CA ASP A 11 12.90 11.96 27.17
C ASP A 11 12.77 10.43 27.28
N GLU A 12 12.63 9.94 28.51
CA GLU A 12 12.13 8.59 28.78
C GLU A 12 10.60 8.68 28.72
N THR A 13 10.05 8.66 27.50
CA THR A 13 8.62 8.41 27.32
C THR A 13 8.37 6.96 27.68
N GLU A 14 7.93 6.71 28.91
CA GLU A 14 7.27 5.45 29.27
C GLU A 14 6.17 5.19 28.23
N THR A 15 6.38 4.20 27.37
CA THR A 15 5.45 3.84 26.30
C THR A 15 4.21 3.23 26.95
N LYS A 16 3.20 4.07 27.14
CA LYS A 16 1.95 3.71 27.80
C LYS A 16 1.18 2.72 26.92
N SER A 17 0.69 1.61 27.51
CA SER A 17 -0.16 0.65 26.79
C SER A 17 -1.34 1.36 26.11
N LEU A 18 -1.58 0.99 24.85
CA LEU A 18 -2.64 1.54 24.02
C LEU A 18 -3.89 0.64 23.96
N ALA A 19 -4.01 -0.37 24.83
CA ALA A 19 -5.09 -1.35 24.78
C ALA A 19 -6.52 -0.76 24.85
N GLY A 20 -6.69 0.42 25.45
CA GLY A 20 -7.98 1.13 25.54
C GLY A 20 -8.37 1.95 24.29
N SER A 21 -7.45 2.12 23.33
CA SER A 21 -7.66 2.91 22.11
C SER A 21 -8.62 2.27 21.11
N ARG A 22 -9.26 3.08 20.24
CA ARG A 22 -9.98 2.58 19.05
C ARG A 22 -9.07 1.79 18.12
N LEU A 23 -7.74 1.99 18.18
CA LEU A 23 -6.76 1.17 17.46
C LEU A 23 -6.96 -0.33 17.68
N PHE A 24 -7.49 -0.76 18.84
CA PHE A 24 -7.72 -2.17 19.15
C PHE A 24 -9.20 -2.56 19.18
N LYS A 25 -10.05 -1.81 18.48
CA LYS A 25 -11.45 -2.16 18.26
C LYS A 25 -11.61 -2.78 16.87
N PRO A 26 -12.42 -3.84 16.73
CA PRO A 26 -12.74 -4.39 15.42
C PRO A 26 -13.38 -3.35 14.49
N ILE A 27 -13.23 -3.56 13.19
CA ILE A 27 -13.78 -2.70 12.14
C ILE A 27 -14.23 -3.55 10.96
N LYS A 28 -15.36 -3.21 10.34
CA LYS A 28 -15.81 -3.86 9.10
C LYS A 28 -15.17 -3.16 7.90
N ILE A 29 -14.48 -3.92 7.05
CA ILE A 29 -13.91 -3.41 5.80
C ILE A 29 -14.39 -4.35 4.69
N GLY A 30 -15.28 -3.86 3.83
CA GLY A 30 -15.83 -4.70 2.76
C GLY A 30 -16.44 -6.00 3.30
N ASN A 31 -15.89 -7.15 2.90
CA ASN A 31 -16.28 -8.49 3.35
C ASN A 31 -15.54 -8.99 4.62
N ILE A 32 -14.45 -8.35 5.06
CA ILE A 32 -13.64 -8.78 6.21
C ILE A 32 -13.97 -8.01 7.49
N THR A 33 -13.53 -8.53 8.64
CA THR A 33 -13.63 -7.85 9.94
C THR A 33 -12.31 -7.95 10.70
N PRO A 34 -11.32 -7.08 10.41
CA PRO A 34 -10.12 -6.95 11.22
C PRO A 34 -10.44 -6.72 12.70
N GLN A 35 -9.63 -7.28 13.59
CA GLN A 35 -9.85 -7.21 15.04
C GLN A 35 -9.18 -5.98 15.68
N HIS A 36 -8.41 -5.24 14.89
CA HIS A 36 -7.80 -3.96 15.25
C HIS A 36 -7.65 -3.09 14.00
N ARG A 37 -7.36 -1.80 14.21
CA ARG A 37 -7.26 -0.76 13.19
C ARG A 37 -5.80 -0.42 12.87
N ILE A 38 -4.97 -1.45 12.84
CA ILE A 38 -3.56 -1.40 12.48
C ILE A 38 -3.37 -2.33 11.29
N ALA A 39 -2.88 -1.82 10.17
CA ALA A 39 -2.65 -2.57 8.95
C ALA A 39 -1.20 -2.47 8.46
N MET A 40 -0.78 -3.42 7.65
CA MET A 40 0.49 -3.36 6.92
C MET A 40 0.30 -2.62 5.59
N CYS A 41 1.14 -1.61 5.34
CA CYS A 41 1.19 -0.95 4.03
C CYS A 41 1.64 -1.92 2.92
N PRO A 42 1.31 -1.63 1.66
CA PRO A 42 1.95 -2.26 0.51
C PRO A 42 3.41 -1.82 0.41
N LEU A 43 4.35 -2.78 0.38
CA LEU A 43 5.79 -2.53 0.52
C LEU A 43 6.58 -3.41 -0.45
N THR A 44 6.93 -2.91 -1.63
CA THR A 44 7.81 -3.61 -2.59
C THR A 44 9.13 -4.01 -1.95
N ARG A 45 9.50 -5.29 -2.04
CA ARG A 45 10.75 -5.83 -1.46
C ARG A 45 11.67 -6.49 -2.48
N TYR A 46 11.28 -6.61 -3.74
CA TYR A 46 12.10 -7.21 -4.80
C TYR A 46 12.56 -8.65 -4.49
N ARG A 47 11.68 -9.48 -3.91
CA ARG A 47 12.02 -10.85 -3.48
C ARG A 47 11.51 -11.95 -4.40
N ALA A 48 10.74 -11.61 -5.44
CA ALA A 48 10.27 -12.60 -6.41
C ALA A 48 11.44 -13.13 -7.27
N SER A 49 11.23 -14.23 -7.99
CA SER A 49 12.19 -14.69 -8.99
C SER A 49 12.32 -13.70 -10.14
N ASP A 50 13.25 -13.99 -11.06
CA ASP A 50 13.38 -13.26 -12.33
C ASP A 50 12.12 -13.38 -13.20
N ASP A 51 11.29 -14.42 -13.00
CA ASP A 51 9.99 -14.61 -13.67
C ASP A 51 8.82 -13.99 -12.88
N HIS A 52 9.13 -13.12 -11.90
CA HIS A 52 8.16 -12.44 -11.04
C HIS A 52 7.28 -13.39 -10.21
N VAL A 53 7.76 -14.61 -9.93
CA VAL A 53 7.06 -15.60 -9.09
C VAL A 53 7.43 -15.36 -7.62
N PRO A 54 6.45 -15.16 -6.71
CA PRO A 54 6.71 -15.14 -5.27
C PRO A 54 7.51 -16.36 -4.83
N GLN A 55 8.60 -16.12 -4.09
CA GLN A 55 9.46 -17.18 -3.57
C GLN A 55 8.93 -17.71 -2.23
N PRO A 56 9.37 -18.90 -1.76
CA PRO A 56 8.90 -19.45 -0.47
C PRO A 56 9.01 -18.47 0.72
N SER A 57 10.02 -17.58 0.70
CA SER A 57 10.20 -16.54 1.71
C SER A 57 9.03 -15.57 1.85
N PHE A 58 8.16 -15.43 0.85
CA PHE A 58 6.95 -14.61 0.95
C PHE A 58 5.99 -15.17 2.00
N GLN A 59 5.87 -16.51 2.07
CA GLN A 59 4.98 -17.17 3.02
C GLN A 59 5.41 -16.87 4.45
N ASP A 60 6.71 -17.02 4.72
CA ASP A 60 7.30 -16.68 6.01
C ASP A 60 7.11 -15.18 6.30
N TYR A 61 7.38 -14.32 5.32
CA TYR A 61 7.33 -12.87 5.49
C TYR A 61 5.93 -12.35 5.84
N TYR A 62 4.91 -12.71 5.06
CA TYR A 62 3.53 -12.30 5.33
C TYR A 62 2.93 -13.07 6.51
N GLY A 63 3.26 -14.35 6.66
CA GLY A 63 2.84 -15.17 7.81
C GLY A 63 3.34 -14.60 9.14
N GLN A 64 4.61 -14.16 9.20
CA GLN A 64 5.15 -13.47 10.38
C GLN A 64 4.35 -12.20 10.73
N ARG A 65 3.86 -11.47 9.72
CA ARG A 65 3.15 -10.19 9.89
C ARG A 65 1.65 -10.36 10.16
N ALA A 66 1.13 -11.57 9.95
CA ALA A 66 -0.18 -12.01 10.43
C ALA A 66 -0.12 -12.55 11.89
N SER A 67 0.95 -12.27 12.64
CA SER A 67 1.19 -12.77 14.01
C SER A 67 0.07 -12.46 15.01
N THR A 68 -0.68 -11.37 14.82
CA THR A 68 -1.85 -11.02 15.61
C THR A 68 -3.12 -11.34 14.82
N PRO A 69 -4.00 -12.24 15.31
CA PRO A 69 -5.23 -12.59 14.60
C PRO A 69 -6.09 -11.36 14.28
N GLY A 70 -6.65 -11.34 13.07
CA GLY A 70 -7.44 -10.23 12.55
C GLY A 70 -6.63 -9.04 12.04
N THR A 71 -5.32 -9.18 11.82
CA THR A 71 -4.49 -8.17 11.14
C THR A 71 -4.86 -8.09 9.66
N LEU A 72 -5.02 -6.87 9.14
CA LEU A 72 -5.11 -6.61 7.69
C LEU A 72 -3.72 -6.34 7.12
N LEU A 73 -3.35 -7.08 6.08
CA LEU A 73 -2.15 -6.87 5.29
C LEU A 73 -2.52 -6.40 3.88
N ILE A 74 -1.74 -5.49 3.31
CA ILE A 74 -1.77 -5.22 1.87
C ILE A 74 -0.45 -5.73 1.30
N SER A 75 -0.50 -6.56 0.26
CA SER A 75 0.70 -7.08 -0.38
C SER A 75 1.55 -5.97 -0.98
N GLU A 76 2.80 -6.29 -1.30
CA GLU A 76 3.57 -5.46 -2.20
C GLU A 76 2.90 -5.27 -3.57
N GLY A 77 3.30 -4.19 -4.27
CA GLY A 77 2.82 -3.91 -5.61
C GLY A 77 3.07 -5.11 -6.52
N THR A 78 2.00 -5.59 -7.14
CA THR A 78 1.99 -6.84 -7.91
C THR A 78 1.50 -6.57 -9.33
N PHE A 79 2.31 -6.94 -10.32
CA PHE A 79 2.06 -6.61 -11.72
C PHE A 79 0.82 -7.31 -12.27
N ILE A 80 -0.03 -6.55 -12.96
CA ILE A 80 -1.28 -7.04 -13.55
C ILE A 80 -1.09 -7.82 -14.85
N SER A 81 0.03 -7.61 -15.55
CA SER A 81 0.42 -8.34 -16.76
C SER A 81 1.92 -8.15 -17.02
N PRO A 82 2.52 -8.91 -17.95
CA PRO A 82 3.92 -8.72 -18.35
C PRO A 82 4.20 -7.28 -18.82
N ASP A 83 3.36 -6.74 -19.70
CA ASP A 83 3.47 -5.39 -20.27
C ASP A 83 3.38 -4.22 -19.28
N HIS A 84 2.95 -4.47 -18.04
CA HIS A 84 2.78 -3.43 -17.01
C HIS A 84 3.86 -3.49 -15.91
N GLY A 85 4.83 -4.39 -16.07
CA GLY A 85 5.99 -4.56 -15.20
C GLY A 85 7.10 -3.54 -15.47
N GLY A 86 8.36 -3.99 -15.40
CA GLY A 86 9.54 -3.15 -15.61
C GLY A 86 10.35 -2.84 -14.36
N TYR A 87 10.09 -3.53 -13.24
CA TYR A 87 11.06 -3.64 -12.15
C TYR A 87 11.40 -5.09 -11.89
N ALA A 88 12.70 -5.39 -11.80
CA ALA A 88 13.19 -6.73 -11.55
C ALA A 88 12.72 -7.25 -10.18
N ASN A 89 12.37 -8.54 -10.11
CA ASN A 89 12.06 -9.24 -8.87
C ASN A 89 10.87 -8.68 -8.05
N ALA A 90 10.07 -7.75 -8.60
CA ALA A 90 8.73 -7.47 -8.10
C ALA A 90 7.77 -8.58 -8.56
N PRO A 91 6.76 -8.98 -7.77
CA PRO A 91 5.89 -10.10 -8.13
C PRO A 91 4.85 -9.74 -9.20
N GLY A 92 4.38 -10.74 -9.92
CA GLY A 92 3.22 -10.67 -10.82
C GLY A 92 2.01 -11.47 -10.32
N ILE A 93 0.85 -11.28 -10.94
CA ILE A 93 -0.36 -12.10 -10.74
C ILE A 93 -1.12 -12.32 -12.06
N TYR A 94 -0.39 -12.66 -13.12
CA TYR A 94 -0.94 -12.79 -14.48
C TYR A 94 -0.82 -14.20 -15.08
N ASN A 95 -0.17 -15.14 -14.38
CA ASN A 95 -0.06 -16.53 -14.83
C ASN A 95 -0.31 -17.53 -13.68
N GLN A 96 -0.47 -18.80 -14.04
CA GLN A 96 -0.84 -19.84 -13.06
C GLN A 96 0.25 -20.12 -12.02
N GLU A 97 1.53 -19.97 -12.38
CA GLU A 97 2.64 -20.20 -11.45
C GLU A 97 2.63 -19.14 -10.34
N GLN A 98 2.45 -17.87 -10.72
CA GLN A 98 2.29 -16.76 -9.79
C GLN A 98 1.05 -16.93 -8.90
N ILE A 99 -0.09 -17.33 -9.47
CA ILE A 99 -1.32 -17.60 -8.70
C ILE A 99 -1.07 -18.68 -7.65
N LYS A 100 -0.45 -19.81 -8.02
CA LYS A 100 -0.13 -20.89 -7.09
C LYS A 100 0.83 -20.45 -5.99
N ALA A 101 1.85 -19.66 -6.33
CA ALA A 101 2.82 -19.16 -5.36
C ALA A 101 2.17 -18.19 -4.38
N TRP A 102 1.33 -17.26 -4.86
CA TRP A 102 0.54 -16.36 -4.01
C TRP A 102 -0.45 -17.11 -3.13
N HIS A 103 -1.03 -18.22 -3.61
CA HIS A 103 -1.94 -19.03 -2.80
C HIS A 103 -1.31 -19.58 -1.52
N LEU A 104 -0.05 -19.99 -1.60
CA LEU A 104 0.68 -20.42 -0.41
C LEU A 104 0.88 -19.26 0.59
N VAL A 105 1.02 -18.03 0.08
CA VAL A 105 1.16 -16.83 0.92
C VAL A 105 -0.15 -16.50 1.62
N THR A 106 -1.27 -16.50 0.90
CA THR A 106 -2.59 -16.23 1.48
C THR A 106 -2.96 -17.31 2.50
N ASP A 107 -2.67 -18.57 2.22
CA ASP A 107 -2.87 -19.69 3.16
C ASP A 107 -2.10 -19.46 4.47
N ALA A 108 -0.83 -19.03 4.39
CA ALA A 108 -0.01 -18.75 5.56
C ALA A 108 -0.58 -17.60 6.42
N VAL A 109 -1.14 -16.57 5.78
CA VAL A 109 -1.81 -15.44 6.47
C VAL A 109 -3.12 -15.90 7.11
N HIS A 110 -3.96 -16.62 6.35
CA HIS A 110 -5.26 -17.11 6.81
C HIS A 110 -5.15 -18.15 7.92
N ALA A 111 -4.12 -18.99 7.91
CA ALA A 111 -3.82 -19.95 8.98
C ALA A 111 -3.58 -19.26 10.34
N LYS A 112 -3.17 -17.99 10.35
CA LYS A 112 -3.01 -17.16 11.56
C LYS A 112 -4.22 -16.25 11.84
N GLY A 113 -5.29 -16.40 11.07
CA GLY A 113 -6.51 -15.58 11.17
C GLY A 113 -6.32 -14.15 10.70
N GLY A 114 -5.29 -13.86 9.91
CA GLY A 114 -5.09 -12.56 9.26
C GLY A 114 -5.93 -12.43 7.99
N TYR A 115 -5.94 -11.23 7.41
CA TYR A 115 -6.52 -10.92 6.11
C TYR A 115 -5.46 -10.31 5.22
N ILE A 116 -5.55 -10.50 3.90
CA ILE A 116 -4.63 -9.92 2.94
C ILE A 116 -5.31 -9.48 1.65
N PHE A 117 -4.99 -8.26 1.21
CA PHE A 117 -5.41 -7.71 -0.09
C PHE A 117 -4.22 -7.64 -1.05
N CYS A 118 -4.43 -7.96 -2.32
CA CYS A 118 -3.40 -7.86 -3.36
C CYS A 118 -3.36 -6.44 -3.95
N GLN A 119 -2.21 -5.74 -3.87
CA GLN A 119 -2.08 -4.45 -4.53
C GLN A 119 -1.77 -4.61 -6.03
N LEU A 120 -2.72 -4.26 -6.88
CA LEU A 120 -2.61 -4.34 -8.33
C LEU A 120 -1.86 -3.13 -8.91
N TRP A 121 -0.81 -3.42 -9.68
CA TRP A 121 0.19 -2.43 -10.06
C TRP A 121 0.51 -2.43 -11.56
N ALA A 122 0.59 -1.23 -12.11
CA ALA A 122 1.08 -0.95 -13.46
C ALA A 122 2.01 0.26 -13.41
N LEU A 123 3.28 0.10 -13.83
CA LEU A 123 4.30 1.14 -13.64
C LEU A 123 4.06 2.37 -14.53
N GLY A 124 3.62 2.15 -15.77
CA GLY A 124 3.53 3.23 -16.75
C GLY A 124 4.92 3.82 -17.06
N ARG A 125 5.08 5.15 -16.97
CA ARG A 125 6.35 5.82 -17.32
C ARG A 125 7.53 5.57 -16.36
N THR A 126 7.31 4.90 -15.23
CA THR A 126 8.31 4.73 -14.17
C THR A 126 9.04 3.39 -14.23
N ALA A 127 8.84 2.57 -15.28
CA ALA A 127 9.59 1.34 -15.43
C ALA A 127 11.11 1.62 -15.46
N SER A 128 11.92 0.69 -14.96
CA SER A 128 13.38 0.78 -15.11
C SER A 128 13.73 0.57 -16.59
N PRO A 129 14.50 1.49 -17.23
CA PRO A 129 14.88 1.36 -18.64
C PRO A 129 15.59 0.05 -18.96
N GLU A 130 16.53 -0.37 -18.10
CA GLU A 130 17.30 -1.60 -18.26
C GLU A 130 16.40 -2.84 -18.20
N VAL A 131 15.49 -2.89 -17.23
CA VAL A 131 14.57 -4.03 -17.05
C VAL A 131 13.55 -4.07 -18.17
N ALA A 132 12.99 -2.92 -18.54
CA ALA A 132 12.04 -2.82 -19.64
C ALA A 132 12.64 -3.24 -20.98
N GLU A 133 13.90 -2.90 -21.27
CA GLU A 133 14.60 -3.38 -22.45
C GLU A 133 14.76 -4.91 -22.43
N LYS A 134 15.19 -5.47 -21.29
CA LYS A 134 15.37 -6.92 -21.10
C LYS A 134 14.04 -7.69 -21.25
N GLU A 135 12.94 -7.13 -20.75
CA GLU A 135 11.61 -7.76 -20.74
C GLU A 135 10.77 -7.41 -21.98
N GLY A 136 11.27 -6.56 -22.87
CA GLY A 136 10.54 -6.14 -24.08
C GLY A 136 9.35 -5.21 -23.80
N ILE A 137 9.38 -4.46 -22.70
CA ILE A 137 8.31 -3.58 -22.25
C ILE A 137 8.43 -2.21 -22.92
N VAL A 138 7.32 -1.73 -23.47
CA VAL A 138 7.22 -0.38 -24.02
C VAL A 138 6.76 0.59 -22.93
N PHE A 139 7.52 1.66 -22.72
CA PHE A 139 7.14 2.76 -21.84
C PHE A 139 5.84 3.41 -22.33
N ARG A 140 4.79 3.28 -21.51
CA ARG A 140 3.46 3.81 -21.79
C ARG A 140 2.99 4.68 -20.63
N SER A 141 2.19 5.69 -20.92
CA SER A 141 1.61 6.55 -19.88
C SER A 141 0.31 7.21 -20.35
N SER A 142 -0.23 8.12 -19.55
CA SER A 142 -1.33 9.00 -19.94
C SER A 142 -0.89 9.93 -21.08
N GLY A 143 0.28 10.55 -20.93
CA GLY A 143 0.90 11.48 -21.87
C GLY A 143 2.27 11.03 -22.34
N ASP A 144 3.02 11.96 -22.94
CA ASP A 144 4.36 11.74 -23.48
C ASP A 144 5.46 12.43 -22.64
N ILE A 145 5.18 12.71 -21.36
CA ILE A 145 6.09 13.39 -20.44
C ILE A 145 6.89 12.34 -19.66
N PRO A 146 8.23 12.27 -19.81
CA PRO A 146 9.06 11.35 -19.02
C PRO A 146 9.12 11.75 -17.54
N VAL A 147 9.57 10.84 -16.67
CA VAL A 147 9.75 11.11 -15.23
C VAL A 147 10.86 12.14 -15.03
N ASP A 148 11.98 11.95 -15.73
CA ASP A 148 13.18 12.79 -15.68
C ASP A 148 13.99 12.61 -16.99
N SER A 149 15.23 13.10 -17.03
CA SER A 149 16.10 12.99 -18.21
C SER A 149 16.63 11.58 -18.48
N ASP A 150 16.59 10.69 -17.49
CA ASP A 150 17.18 9.36 -17.54
C ASP A 150 16.13 8.30 -17.96
N HIS A 151 14.84 8.64 -17.87
CA HIS A 151 13.74 7.81 -18.35
C HIS A 151 13.39 8.10 -19.82
N PRO A 152 13.17 7.06 -20.65
CA PRO A 152 12.65 7.23 -21.99
C PRO A 152 11.33 7.99 -22.03
N LYS A 153 11.13 8.76 -23.10
CA LYS A 153 9.85 9.41 -23.38
C LYS A 153 8.75 8.33 -23.55
N PRO A 154 7.71 8.30 -22.70
CA PRO A 154 6.66 7.30 -22.81
C PRO A 154 5.78 7.59 -24.03
N ARG A 155 5.16 6.53 -24.58
CA ARG A 155 4.10 6.67 -25.56
C ARG A 155 2.76 6.85 -24.83
N PRO A 156 1.93 7.84 -25.19
CA PRO A 156 0.56 7.91 -24.70
C PRO A 156 -0.22 6.65 -25.08
N LEU A 157 -0.94 6.06 -24.13
CA LEU A 157 -1.85 4.96 -24.42
C LEU A 157 -2.94 5.42 -25.40
N SER A 158 -3.27 4.59 -26.38
CA SER A 158 -4.47 4.81 -27.19
C SER A 158 -5.73 4.46 -26.39
N ILE A 159 -6.90 4.95 -26.82
CA ILE A 159 -8.18 4.61 -26.15
C ILE A 159 -8.43 3.09 -26.11
N PRO A 160 -8.19 2.31 -27.19
CA PRO A 160 -8.27 0.85 -27.12
C PRO A 160 -7.35 0.24 -26.07
N GLU A 161 -6.09 0.70 -25.98
CA GLU A 161 -5.15 0.21 -24.97
C GLU A 161 -5.59 0.58 -23.55
N ILE A 162 -6.22 1.74 -23.34
CA ILE A 162 -6.81 2.12 -22.05
C ILE A 162 -7.88 1.09 -21.62
N HIS A 163 -8.75 0.68 -22.55
CA HIS A 163 -9.75 -0.35 -22.27
C HIS A 163 -9.11 -1.73 -22.04
N GLU A 164 -8.06 -2.09 -22.77
CA GLU A 164 -7.30 -3.33 -22.57
C GLU A 164 -6.60 -3.37 -21.20
N THR A 165 -6.06 -2.24 -20.75
CA THR A 165 -5.51 -2.09 -19.39
C THR A 165 -6.61 -2.31 -18.35
N ALA A 166 -7.83 -1.81 -18.56
CA ALA A 166 -8.95 -2.09 -17.66
C ALA A 166 -9.29 -3.59 -17.56
N GLN A 167 -9.28 -4.30 -18.69
CA GLN A 167 -9.45 -5.75 -18.70
C GLN A 167 -8.28 -6.47 -18.01
N SER A 168 -7.05 -5.97 -18.15
CA SER A 168 -5.87 -6.52 -17.46
C SER A 168 -5.99 -6.39 -15.94
N TYR A 169 -6.45 -5.24 -15.43
CA TYR A 169 -6.75 -5.05 -14.01
C TYR A 169 -7.86 -6.00 -13.53
N ALA A 170 -8.95 -6.13 -14.29
CA ALA A 170 -10.04 -7.04 -13.96
C ALA A 170 -9.59 -8.52 -13.93
N GLN A 171 -8.74 -8.94 -14.87
CA GLN A 171 -8.19 -10.29 -14.90
C GLN A 171 -7.22 -10.53 -13.75
N ALA A 172 -6.31 -9.59 -13.48
CA ALA A 172 -5.41 -9.67 -12.33
C ALA A 172 -6.17 -9.73 -11.00
N ALA A 173 -7.29 -9.01 -10.88
CA ALA A 173 -8.17 -9.10 -9.72
C ALA A 173 -8.78 -10.49 -9.56
N LYS A 174 -9.29 -11.10 -10.64
CA LYS A 174 -9.80 -12.49 -10.62
C LYS A 174 -8.71 -13.48 -10.20
N ASN A 175 -7.51 -13.32 -10.75
CA ASN A 175 -6.36 -14.15 -10.42
C ASN A 175 -5.96 -14.01 -8.94
N ALA A 176 -6.02 -12.80 -8.38
CA ALA A 176 -5.79 -12.58 -6.94
C ALA A 176 -6.86 -13.27 -6.08
N ILE A 177 -8.14 -13.20 -6.46
CA ILE A 177 -9.18 -13.94 -5.75
C ILE A 177 -9.02 -15.45 -5.89
N GLU A 178 -8.61 -15.95 -7.06
CA GLU A 178 -8.26 -17.37 -7.26
C GLU A 178 -7.09 -17.79 -6.37
N ALA A 179 -6.09 -16.92 -6.22
CA ALA A 179 -4.99 -17.12 -5.29
C ALA A 179 -5.42 -17.04 -3.82
N GLY A 180 -6.66 -16.71 -3.49
CA GLY A 180 -7.15 -16.69 -2.10
C GLY A 180 -6.98 -15.36 -1.38
N PHE A 181 -6.68 -14.26 -2.07
CA PHE A 181 -6.73 -12.94 -1.44
C PHE A 181 -8.16 -12.58 -1.00
N ASP A 182 -8.29 -11.85 0.11
CA ASP A 182 -9.59 -11.37 0.61
C ASP A 182 -10.18 -10.25 -0.26
N GLY A 183 -9.31 -9.55 -0.98
CA GLY A 183 -9.64 -8.51 -1.95
C GLY A 183 -8.41 -7.95 -2.65
N VAL A 184 -8.59 -6.84 -3.36
CA VAL A 184 -7.56 -6.15 -4.14
C VAL A 184 -7.54 -4.65 -3.87
N GLU A 185 -6.37 -4.06 -3.98
CA GLU A 185 -6.16 -2.61 -3.92
C GLU A 185 -5.62 -2.11 -5.27
N LEU A 186 -6.34 -1.20 -5.92
CA LEU A 186 -5.79 -0.53 -7.11
C LEU A 186 -4.74 0.50 -6.68
N HIS A 187 -3.52 0.39 -7.22
CA HIS A 187 -2.46 1.34 -6.92
C HIS A 187 -2.64 2.66 -7.70
N GLY A 188 -3.47 3.55 -7.15
CA GLY A 188 -3.76 4.90 -7.67
C GLY A 188 -2.76 6.01 -7.29
N ALA A 189 -1.56 5.66 -6.81
CA ALA A 189 -0.69 6.55 -6.05
C ALA A 189 0.76 6.51 -6.54
N ASN A 190 1.62 7.35 -5.97
CA ASN A 190 3.07 7.35 -6.13
C ASN A 190 3.53 7.46 -7.58
N GLY A 191 2.76 8.15 -8.43
CA GLY A 191 3.13 8.40 -9.82
C GLY A 191 3.11 7.19 -10.74
N TYR A 192 2.42 6.11 -10.37
CA TYR A 192 2.19 4.97 -11.26
C TYR A 192 1.00 5.20 -12.20
N LEU A 193 0.69 4.26 -13.09
CA LEU A 193 -0.14 4.50 -14.27
C LEU A 193 -1.48 5.20 -13.96
N ILE A 194 -2.21 4.79 -12.91
CA ILE A 194 -3.47 5.44 -12.54
C ILE A 194 -3.24 6.91 -12.12
N ASP A 195 -2.24 7.17 -11.29
CA ASP A 195 -1.88 8.51 -10.82
C ASP A 195 -1.37 9.40 -11.96
N GLN A 196 -0.67 8.80 -12.93
CA GLN A 196 -0.23 9.45 -14.17
C GLN A 196 -1.42 9.96 -14.99
N PHE A 197 -2.58 9.28 -14.98
CA PHE A 197 -3.80 9.78 -15.61
C PHE A 197 -4.49 10.88 -14.77
N ILE A 198 -4.50 10.75 -13.44
CA ILE A 198 -5.19 11.69 -12.55
C ILE A 198 -4.56 13.09 -12.61
N GLN A 199 -3.24 13.17 -12.70
CA GLN A 199 -2.50 14.44 -12.57
C GLN A 199 -2.08 15.05 -13.91
N ASP A 200 -2.31 16.36 -14.10
CA ASP A 200 -1.91 17.10 -15.31
C ASP A 200 -0.39 17.31 -15.45
N LYS A 201 0.36 17.00 -14.39
CA LYS A 201 1.82 16.91 -14.37
C LYS A 201 2.34 15.88 -15.39
N CYS A 202 1.58 14.80 -15.63
CA CYS A 202 1.91 13.75 -16.60
C CYS A 202 0.88 13.68 -17.74
N ASN A 203 -0.41 13.89 -17.42
CA ASN A 203 -1.49 13.79 -18.38
C ASN A 203 -1.65 15.08 -19.21
N ASN A 204 -1.00 15.12 -20.36
CA ASN A 204 -1.14 16.18 -21.36
C ASN A 204 -2.08 15.80 -22.52
N ARG A 205 -3.01 14.84 -22.31
CA ARG A 205 -3.96 14.41 -23.35
C ARG A 205 -5.00 15.49 -23.66
N THR A 206 -5.47 15.48 -24.90
CA THR A 206 -6.53 16.36 -25.42
C THR A 206 -7.84 15.63 -25.73
N ASP A 207 -7.91 14.32 -25.44
CA ASP A 207 -9.11 13.50 -25.62
C ASP A 207 -9.91 13.38 -24.31
N ILE A 208 -10.90 12.47 -24.29
CA ILE A 208 -11.81 12.24 -23.15
C ILE A 208 -11.13 11.71 -21.89
N TYR A 209 -9.83 11.39 -21.93
CA TYR A 209 -9.03 10.96 -20.77
C TYR A 209 -8.07 12.04 -20.27
N GLY A 210 -8.13 13.27 -20.81
CA GLY A 210 -7.40 14.43 -20.30
C GLY A 210 -8.14 15.75 -20.53
N SER A 211 -7.42 16.87 -20.56
CA SER A 211 -7.90 18.25 -20.74
C SER A 211 -8.86 18.84 -19.68
N SER A 212 -9.52 18.04 -18.85
CA SER A 212 -10.32 18.52 -17.70
C SER A 212 -10.11 17.65 -16.46
N ILE A 213 -10.50 18.15 -15.30
CA ILE A 213 -10.47 17.40 -14.04
C ILE A 213 -11.26 16.10 -14.19
N GLU A 214 -12.45 16.19 -14.78
CA GLU A 214 -13.38 15.07 -14.89
C GLU A 214 -12.85 13.97 -15.81
N ASN A 215 -12.21 14.36 -16.90
CA ASN A 215 -11.63 13.44 -17.86
C ASN A 215 -10.36 12.77 -17.32
N ARG A 216 -9.52 13.47 -16.56
CA ARG A 216 -8.37 12.87 -15.87
C ARG A 216 -8.78 11.81 -14.84
N SER A 217 -9.91 12.01 -14.18
CA SER A 217 -10.48 11.02 -13.27
C SER A 217 -11.03 9.78 -13.98
N ARG A 218 -11.40 9.88 -15.27
CA ARG A 218 -12.14 8.85 -16.02
C ARG A 218 -11.45 7.48 -15.98
N PHE A 219 -10.13 7.45 -16.20
CA PHE A 219 -9.37 6.21 -16.21
C PHE A 219 -9.51 5.45 -14.88
N ALA A 220 -9.31 6.12 -13.75
CA ALA A 220 -9.46 5.51 -12.43
C ALA A 220 -10.88 4.96 -12.20
N ILE A 221 -11.91 5.68 -12.66
CA ILE A 221 -13.31 5.25 -12.53
C ILE A 221 -13.59 4.00 -13.38
N GLU A 222 -13.10 3.95 -14.62
CA GLU A 222 -13.28 2.80 -15.51
C GLU A 222 -12.54 1.56 -15.00
N LEU A 223 -11.33 1.72 -14.46
CA LEU A 223 -10.60 0.63 -13.82
C LEU A 223 -11.35 0.09 -12.59
N VAL A 224 -11.81 0.98 -11.72
CA VAL A 224 -12.58 0.60 -10.53
C VAL A 224 -13.86 -0.12 -10.92
N GLN A 225 -14.58 0.35 -11.94
CA GLN A 225 -15.77 -0.33 -12.47
C GLN A 225 -15.43 -1.74 -12.94
N ALA A 226 -14.41 -1.90 -13.79
CA ALA A 226 -14.02 -3.20 -14.33
C ALA A 226 -13.62 -4.20 -13.22
N VAL A 227 -12.90 -3.73 -12.19
CA VAL A 227 -12.51 -4.56 -11.05
C VAL A 227 -13.71 -4.89 -10.16
N CYS A 228 -14.58 -3.92 -9.87
CA CYS A 228 -15.80 -4.18 -9.08
C CYS A 228 -16.73 -5.18 -9.78
N ASP A 229 -16.88 -5.09 -11.10
CA ASP A 229 -17.66 -6.05 -11.89
C ASP A 229 -17.04 -7.45 -11.86
N ALA A 230 -15.71 -7.53 -11.76
CA ALA A 230 -14.98 -8.79 -11.75
C ALA A 230 -15.01 -9.51 -10.39
N VAL A 231 -14.87 -8.78 -9.28
CA VAL A 231 -14.65 -9.38 -7.94
C VAL A 231 -15.50 -8.80 -6.81
N GLY A 232 -16.35 -7.81 -7.10
CA GLY A 232 -17.21 -7.14 -6.12
C GLY A 232 -16.57 -5.91 -5.49
N SER A 233 -17.40 -4.90 -5.23
CA SER A 233 -16.97 -3.65 -4.59
C SER A 233 -16.47 -3.85 -3.16
N GLU A 234 -17.06 -4.80 -2.43
CA GLU A 234 -16.67 -5.17 -1.07
C GLU A 234 -15.30 -5.83 -0.98
N ARG A 235 -14.69 -6.18 -2.13
CA ARG A 235 -13.34 -6.71 -2.23
C ARG A 235 -12.39 -5.73 -2.91
N THR A 236 -12.84 -4.51 -3.21
CA THR A 236 -12.07 -3.54 -3.99
C THR A 236 -11.74 -2.32 -3.14
N GLY A 237 -10.45 -2.02 -2.98
CA GLY A 237 -9.93 -0.77 -2.44
C GLY A 237 -9.13 0.00 -3.50
N ILE A 238 -8.84 1.26 -3.22
CA ILE A 238 -7.97 2.09 -4.07
C ILE A 238 -7.11 3.00 -3.20
N ARG A 239 -5.86 3.23 -3.63
CA ARG A 239 -4.87 4.04 -2.90
C ARG A 239 -4.51 5.32 -3.65
N PHE A 240 -4.47 6.46 -2.96
CA PHE A 240 -4.05 7.77 -3.50
C PHE A 240 -2.97 8.43 -2.65
N SER A 241 -2.17 9.29 -3.28
CA SER A 241 -1.11 10.08 -2.62
C SER A 241 -1.16 11.55 -3.07
N PRO A 242 -2.20 12.32 -2.68
CA PRO A 242 -2.50 13.63 -3.28
C PRO A 242 -1.36 14.66 -3.22
N TRP A 243 -0.51 14.53 -2.20
CA TRP A 243 0.54 15.49 -1.88
C TRP A 243 1.96 15.02 -2.26
N SER A 244 2.10 13.78 -2.75
CA SER A 244 3.42 13.20 -2.97
C SER A 244 4.08 13.75 -4.23
N VAL A 245 5.36 14.12 -4.11
CA VAL A 245 6.23 14.56 -5.21
C VAL A 245 7.01 13.41 -5.87
N PHE A 246 6.87 12.19 -5.33
CA PHE A 246 7.60 11.01 -5.81
C PHE A 246 7.26 10.70 -7.27
N ASN A 247 8.24 10.26 -8.07
CA ASN A 247 8.12 10.03 -9.51
C ASN A 247 7.69 11.26 -10.34
N ASP A 248 8.22 12.44 -9.97
CA ASP A 248 7.92 13.75 -10.57
C ASP A 248 6.41 14.02 -10.64
N MET A 249 5.74 13.81 -9.50
CA MET A 249 4.31 14.06 -9.34
C MET A 249 4.06 15.37 -8.57
N ARG A 250 2.82 15.52 -8.10
CA ARG A 250 2.23 16.70 -7.45
C ARG A 250 1.89 17.81 -8.46
N MET A 251 0.61 17.89 -8.79
CA MET A 251 0.00 19.07 -9.43
C MET A 251 0.17 20.31 -8.54
N GLU A 252 0.12 21.50 -9.14
CA GLU A 252 0.17 22.77 -8.40
C GLU A 252 -0.98 22.88 -7.38
N ASN A 253 -2.21 22.49 -7.78
CA ASN A 253 -3.38 22.48 -6.92
C ASN A 253 -4.10 21.11 -6.98
N PRO A 254 -3.70 20.13 -6.14
CA PRO A 254 -4.22 18.76 -6.24
C PRO A 254 -5.65 18.62 -5.67
N ILE A 255 -6.09 19.49 -4.76
CA ILE A 255 -7.36 19.32 -4.03
C ILE A 255 -8.57 19.17 -4.97
N PRO A 256 -8.82 20.05 -5.96
CA PRO A 256 -9.96 19.90 -6.86
C PRO A 256 -9.95 18.58 -7.63
N GLN A 257 -8.78 18.15 -8.11
CA GLN A 257 -8.63 16.91 -8.85
C GLN A 257 -8.92 15.68 -7.99
N PHE A 258 -8.29 15.59 -6.82
CA PHE A 258 -8.46 14.44 -5.94
C PHE A 258 -9.86 14.41 -5.30
N LYS A 259 -10.47 15.57 -5.04
CA LYS A 259 -11.87 15.63 -4.60
C LYS A 259 -12.82 15.08 -5.67
N ASP A 260 -12.62 15.43 -6.95
CA ASP A 260 -13.46 14.93 -8.05
C ASP A 260 -13.42 13.39 -8.17
N VAL A 261 -12.22 12.80 -8.20
CA VAL A 261 -12.09 11.34 -8.29
C VAL A 261 -12.67 10.64 -7.05
N ILE A 262 -12.44 11.17 -5.84
CA ILE A 262 -12.99 10.61 -4.60
C ILE A 262 -14.52 10.65 -4.60
N GLU A 263 -15.14 11.78 -4.98
CA GLU A 263 -16.61 11.88 -5.03
C GLU A 263 -17.21 10.94 -6.07
N LYS A 264 -16.57 10.79 -7.24
CA LYS A 264 -17.00 9.85 -8.29
C LYS A 264 -16.85 8.38 -7.90
N LEU A 265 -15.99 8.06 -6.95
CA LEU A 265 -15.82 6.69 -6.44
C LEU A 265 -16.87 6.33 -5.38
N LYS A 266 -17.58 7.29 -4.79
CA LYS A 266 -18.57 7.01 -3.72
C LYS A 266 -19.72 6.10 -4.18
N PRO A 267 -20.29 6.20 -5.39
CA PRO A 267 -21.34 5.28 -5.83
C PRO A 267 -20.91 3.80 -5.85
N PHE A 268 -19.61 3.52 -6.01
CA PHE A 268 -19.10 2.16 -6.16
C PHE A 268 -19.14 1.33 -4.87
N LYS A 269 -19.22 1.95 -3.69
CA LYS A 269 -19.23 1.21 -2.40
C LYS A 269 -18.00 0.35 -2.16
N LEU A 270 -16.83 0.88 -2.52
CA LEU A 270 -15.53 0.26 -2.29
C LEU A 270 -15.32 -0.13 -0.83
N ALA A 271 -14.57 -1.20 -0.61
CA ALA A 271 -14.18 -1.71 0.71
C ALA A 271 -13.51 -0.62 1.55
N TYR A 272 -12.61 0.16 0.93
CA TYR A 272 -11.95 1.30 1.56
C TYR A 272 -11.33 2.27 0.53
N LEU A 273 -10.97 3.46 1.00
CA LEU A 273 -10.04 4.38 0.35
C LEU A 273 -8.76 4.45 1.18
N HIS A 274 -7.59 4.30 0.55
CA HIS A 274 -6.29 4.35 1.20
C HIS A 274 -5.55 5.64 0.82
N LEU A 275 -5.14 6.45 1.79
CA LEU A 275 -4.49 7.74 1.58
C LEU A 275 -3.08 7.76 2.19
N ILE A 276 -2.16 8.46 1.53
CA ILE A 276 -0.79 8.70 2.01
C ILE A 276 -0.65 10.17 2.44
N GLU A 277 -0.18 10.39 3.67
CA GLU A 277 0.13 11.70 4.23
C GLU A 277 1.23 12.43 3.46
N SER A 278 1.20 13.78 3.50
CA SER A 278 2.09 14.66 2.72
C SER A 278 3.57 14.53 3.07
N ARG A 279 3.90 14.08 4.28
CA ARG A 279 5.28 13.88 4.75
C ARG A 279 6.00 12.67 4.14
N ILE A 280 5.41 11.99 3.15
CA ILE A 280 6.00 10.81 2.51
C ILE A 280 6.14 11.01 0.99
N ALA A 281 7.35 10.78 0.49
CA ALA A 281 7.66 10.65 -0.94
C ALA A 281 8.22 9.25 -1.21
N GLY A 282 7.39 8.37 -1.76
CA GLY A 282 7.74 6.96 -1.97
C GLY A 282 8.03 6.25 -0.65
N ALA A 283 9.31 5.99 -0.37
CA ALA A 283 9.78 5.36 0.87
C ALA A 283 10.52 6.30 1.83
N GLN A 284 10.62 7.59 1.50
CA GLN A 284 11.34 8.59 2.27
C GLN A 284 10.39 9.52 3.04
N ASP A 285 10.85 10.00 4.20
CA ASP A 285 10.23 11.15 4.86
C ASP A 285 10.63 12.43 4.12
N VAL A 286 9.68 13.33 3.98
CA VAL A 286 9.88 14.68 3.46
C VAL A 286 9.18 15.68 4.37
N GLU A 287 9.58 16.95 4.32
CA GLU A 287 8.82 18.00 4.97
C GLU A 287 7.45 18.13 4.28
N GLY A 288 6.38 18.12 5.08
CA GLY A 288 5.01 18.23 4.58
C GLY A 288 4.08 18.65 5.70
N SER A 289 3.31 19.70 5.46
CA SER A 289 2.28 20.22 6.37
C SER A 289 0.88 20.16 5.76
N ASP A 290 0.77 19.81 4.49
CA ASP A 290 -0.51 19.65 3.79
C ASP A 290 -1.32 18.51 4.42
N GLN A 291 -2.62 18.75 4.60
CA GLN A 291 -3.51 17.85 5.34
C GLN A 291 -4.41 17.07 4.38
N LEU A 292 -4.76 15.83 4.75
CA LEU A 292 -5.71 14.99 4.02
C LEU A 292 -7.18 15.30 4.35
N THR A 293 -7.48 16.34 5.14
CA THR A 293 -8.83 16.67 5.63
C THR A 293 -9.87 16.70 4.51
N PHE A 294 -9.57 17.30 3.35
CA PHE A 294 -10.49 17.36 2.22
C PHE A 294 -10.95 15.97 1.72
N ALA A 295 -10.04 14.98 1.74
CA ALA A 295 -10.29 13.62 1.29
C ALA A 295 -10.98 12.79 2.38
N ILE A 296 -10.52 12.95 3.64
CA ILE A 296 -11.10 12.28 4.82
C ILE A 296 -12.56 12.71 5.00
N GLU A 297 -12.87 14.00 4.83
CA GLU A 297 -14.23 14.53 4.93
C GLU A 297 -15.14 14.07 3.79
N ALA A 298 -14.62 14.03 2.56
CA ALA A 298 -15.39 13.63 1.37
C ALA A 298 -15.80 12.14 1.37
N TRP A 299 -15.00 11.27 2.00
CA TRP A 299 -15.24 9.83 2.05
C TRP A 299 -16.01 9.40 3.31
N ASP A 300 -16.99 8.50 3.13
CA ASP A 300 -17.97 8.08 4.14
C ASP A 300 -17.89 6.58 4.50
N ARG A 301 -16.82 5.91 4.08
CA ARG A 301 -16.55 4.48 4.29
C ARG A 301 -15.18 4.29 4.96
N PRO A 302 -14.76 3.04 5.25
CA PRO A 302 -13.45 2.81 5.83
C PRO A 302 -12.32 3.50 5.07
N LEU A 303 -11.43 4.10 5.83
CA LEU A 303 -10.21 4.76 5.36
C LEU A 303 -9.00 3.99 5.88
N LEU A 304 -8.03 3.75 4.99
CA LEU A 304 -6.68 3.40 5.41
C LEU A 304 -5.83 4.67 5.30
N ILE A 305 -5.13 5.05 6.37
CA ILE A 305 -4.28 6.24 6.37
C ILE A 305 -2.85 5.81 6.69
N ALA A 306 -1.92 6.16 5.80
CA ALA A 306 -0.52 5.79 5.90
C ALA A 306 0.37 7.04 5.90
N GLY A 307 1.52 6.92 6.56
CA GLY A 307 2.63 7.86 6.38
C GLY A 307 3.22 8.37 7.69
N GLY A 308 4.41 7.88 8.02
CA GLY A 308 5.23 8.31 9.15
C GLY A 308 4.66 8.11 10.56
N PHE A 309 3.54 7.37 10.70
CA PHE A 309 2.90 7.21 12.00
C PHE A 309 3.79 6.51 13.03
N THR A 310 3.74 7.05 14.24
CA THR A 310 4.15 6.41 15.50
C THR A 310 2.91 5.81 16.17
N PRO A 311 3.07 4.91 17.16
CA PRO A 311 1.96 4.42 17.97
C PRO A 311 1.06 5.54 18.52
N GLU A 312 1.67 6.61 19.05
CA GLU A 312 0.97 7.72 19.69
C GLU A 312 0.23 8.58 18.66
N SER A 313 0.85 8.91 17.53
CA SER A 313 0.19 9.70 16.47
C SER A 313 -0.93 8.90 15.80
N ALA A 314 -0.78 7.58 15.67
CA ALA A 314 -1.85 6.70 15.21
C ALA A 314 -3.05 6.69 16.18
N ARG A 315 -2.78 6.68 17.49
CA ARG A 315 -3.81 6.80 18.54
C ARG A 315 -4.53 8.15 18.44
N THR A 316 -3.79 9.26 18.38
CA THR A 316 -4.38 10.61 18.28
C THR A 316 -5.26 10.74 17.04
N LEU A 317 -4.82 10.22 15.88
CA LEU A 317 -5.63 10.26 14.65
C LEU A 317 -7.01 9.59 14.83
N VAL A 318 -7.06 8.41 15.45
CA VAL A 318 -8.32 7.66 15.58
C VAL A 318 -9.12 8.03 16.81
N ASP A 319 -8.50 8.41 17.92
CA ASP A 319 -9.22 8.68 19.18
C ASP A 319 -9.59 10.16 19.35
N GLU A 320 -8.83 11.08 18.76
CA GLU A 320 -8.92 12.53 19.01
C GLU A 320 -9.27 13.32 17.75
N ASP A 321 -8.51 13.14 16.65
CA ASP A 321 -8.68 13.96 15.44
C ASP A 321 -9.94 13.59 14.67
N TYR A 322 -10.19 12.28 14.50
CA TYR A 322 -11.33 11.76 13.74
C TYR A 322 -12.07 10.62 14.47
N PRO A 323 -12.60 10.86 15.69
CA PRO A 323 -13.26 9.84 16.52
C PRO A 323 -14.53 9.25 15.89
N SER A 324 -15.15 9.95 14.94
CA SER A 324 -16.35 9.51 14.23
C SER A 324 -16.06 8.77 12.92
N LYS A 325 -14.82 8.82 12.40
CA LYS A 325 -14.44 8.17 11.14
C LYS A 325 -13.97 6.74 11.37
N ASP A 326 -14.22 5.89 10.39
CA ASP A 326 -13.75 4.51 10.36
C ASP A 326 -12.35 4.44 9.73
N ILE A 327 -11.33 4.77 10.54
CA ILE A 327 -9.93 4.81 10.09
C ILE A 327 -9.16 3.58 10.59
N VAL A 328 -8.40 2.98 9.69
CA VAL A 328 -7.30 2.04 9.95
C VAL A 328 -5.97 2.73 9.66
N VAL A 329 -5.06 2.68 10.63
CA VAL A 329 -3.72 3.26 10.45
C VAL A 329 -2.79 2.20 9.86
N SER A 330 -2.21 2.53 8.71
CA SER A 330 -1.33 1.62 7.98
C SER A 330 0.14 1.96 8.22
N PHE A 331 0.92 0.97 8.65
CA PHE A 331 2.33 1.09 8.96
C PHE A 331 3.19 0.43 7.89
N GLY A 332 4.20 1.17 7.41
CA GLY A 332 5.17 0.67 6.44
C GLY A 332 6.45 0.16 7.11
N ARG A 333 7.43 1.06 7.28
CA ARG A 333 8.78 0.75 7.79
C ARG A 333 8.80 -0.01 9.11
N TYR A 334 7.93 0.36 10.06
CA TYR A 334 7.86 -0.37 11.33
C TYR A 334 7.27 -1.78 11.17
N PHE A 335 6.37 -2.01 10.22
CA PHE A 335 5.89 -3.35 9.92
C PHE A 335 6.95 -4.17 9.16
N LEU A 336 7.85 -3.52 8.40
CA LEU A 336 9.04 -4.20 7.86
C LEU A 336 9.91 -4.75 8.98
N SER A 337 10.21 -3.96 10.00
CA SER A 337 11.12 -4.39 11.07
C SER A 337 10.45 -5.15 12.20
N THR A 338 9.13 -5.01 12.40
CA THR A 338 8.45 -5.49 13.62
C THR A 338 7.31 -6.43 13.24
N PRO A 339 7.54 -7.75 13.15
CA PRO A 339 6.53 -8.70 12.69
C PRO A 339 5.32 -8.84 13.64
N ASP A 340 5.51 -8.54 14.93
CA ASP A 340 4.48 -8.47 15.97
C ASP A 340 4.02 -7.04 16.30
N LEU A 341 4.06 -6.13 15.33
CA LEU A 341 3.76 -4.71 15.54
C LEU A 341 2.44 -4.44 16.28
N PRO A 342 1.28 -5.03 15.93
CA PRO A 342 0.03 -4.79 16.67
C PRO A 342 0.14 -5.21 18.15
N PHE A 343 0.80 -6.32 18.43
CA PHE A 343 1.04 -6.80 19.80
C PHE A 343 1.89 -5.81 20.60
N ARG A 344 3.00 -5.34 20.03
CA ARG A 344 3.89 -4.38 20.68
C ARG A 344 3.20 -3.05 20.95
N ILE A 345 2.49 -2.50 19.97
CA ILE A 345 1.72 -1.26 20.12
C ILE A 345 0.67 -1.40 21.22
N LYS A 346 -0.03 -2.54 21.29
CA LYS A 346 -1.06 -2.78 22.32
C LYS A 346 -0.48 -2.71 23.73
N ARG A 347 0.71 -3.29 23.90
CA ARG A 347 1.38 -3.42 25.19
C ARG A 347 2.34 -2.27 25.52
N GLY A 348 2.55 -1.32 24.62
CA GLY A 348 3.54 -0.26 24.80
C GLY A 348 4.97 -0.82 24.82
N LEU A 349 5.28 -1.79 23.96
CA LEU A 349 6.63 -2.34 23.83
C LEU A 349 7.42 -1.61 22.74
N GLU A 350 8.74 -1.55 22.89
CA GLU A 350 9.64 -0.95 21.90
C GLU A 350 9.53 -1.67 20.54
N LEU A 351 9.44 -0.89 19.47
CA LEU A 351 9.42 -1.40 18.10
C LEU A 351 10.85 -1.70 17.63
N ASN A 352 11.02 -2.69 16.77
CA ASN A 352 12.34 -2.97 16.21
C ASN A 352 12.81 -1.79 15.35
N LYS A 353 14.09 -1.42 15.47
CA LYS A 353 14.73 -0.49 14.54
C LYS A 353 14.75 -1.10 13.14
N TYR A 354 14.32 -0.34 12.15
CA TYR A 354 14.38 -0.75 10.75
C TYR A 354 15.75 -0.41 10.15
N ASN A 355 16.27 -1.29 9.28
CA ASN A 355 17.43 -1.01 8.44
C ASN A 355 16.97 -0.64 7.03
N ARG A 356 17.25 0.59 6.60
CA ARG A 356 16.87 1.08 5.26
C ARG A 356 17.67 0.42 4.14
N GLU A 357 18.91 0.01 4.42
CA GLU A 357 19.81 -0.60 3.42
C GLU A 357 19.27 -1.93 2.90
N THR A 358 18.44 -2.63 3.70
CA THR A 358 17.87 -3.93 3.35
C THR A 358 16.46 -3.84 2.76
N PHE A 359 15.90 -2.64 2.56
CA PHE A 359 14.55 -2.50 2.02
C PHE A 359 14.44 -3.04 0.60
N TYR A 360 15.45 -2.78 -0.23
CA TYR A 360 15.43 -3.05 -1.66
C TYR A 360 16.70 -3.82 -2.10
N THR A 361 16.86 -5.04 -1.61
CA THR A 361 18.02 -5.90 -1.92
C THR A 361 17.59 -7.15 -2.70
N PRO A 362 17.50 -7.11 -4.04
CA PRO A 362 16.87 -8.15 -4.85
C PRO A 362 17.22 -9.58 -4.41
N MET A 363 16.19 -10.40 -4.20
CA MET A 363 16.28 -11.81 -3.80
C MET A 363 17.02 -12.14 -2.48
N ALA A 364 17.55 -11.14 -1.75
CA ALA A 364 18.33 -11.38 -0.53
C ALA A 364 17.45 -11.78 0.67
N SER A 365 17.92 -12.69 1.53
CA SER A 365 17.18 -13.07 2.74
C SER A 365 17.29 -12.05 3.88
N GLU A 366 18.41 -11.32 3.94
CA GLU A 366 18.70 -10.36 5.01
C GLU A 366 17.73 -9.18 5.03
N GLY A 367 17.30 -8.80 6.22
CA GLY A 367 16.36 -7.71 6.47
C GLY A 367 14.97 -7.95 5.89
N TYR A 368 14.56 -9.22 5.72
CA TYR A 368 13.26 -9.62 5.20
C TYR A 368 12.46 -10.41 6.25
N THR A 369 12.90 -11.63 6.56
CA THR A 369 12.25 -12.57 7.51
C THR A 369 13.04 -12.79 8.80
N ASP A 370 14.16 -12.09 8.97
CA ASP A 370 15.13 -12.22 10.07
C ASP A 370 14.94 -11.19 11.21
N TYR A 371 13.97 -10.29 11.08
CA TYR A 371 13.60 -9.40 12.18
C TYR A 371 12.90 -10.17 13.31
N PRO A 372 13.34 -10.00 14.58
CA PRO A 372 12.85 -10.83 15.67
C PRO A 372 11.46 -10.41 16.15
N PHE A 373 10.66 -11.39 16.57
CA PHE A 373 9.53 -11.17 17.47
C PHE A 373 10.02 -10.67 18.84
N SER A 374 9.15 -10.00 19.61
CA SER A 374 9.47 -9.66 21.00
C SER A 374 9.52 -10.91 21.88
N ASP A 375 10.36 -10.91 22.91
CA ASP A 375 10.43 -12.01 23.89
C ASP A 375 9.06 -12.24 24.55
N GLN A 376 8.32 -11.16 24.82
CA GLN A 376 6.98 -11.23 25.41
C GLN A 376 5.98 -11.93 24.48
N PHE A 377 6.09 -11.72 23.16
CA PHE A 377 5.25 -12.42 22.18
C PHE A 377 5.59 -13.92 22.15
N LEU A 378 6.89 -14.26 22.14
CA LEU A 378 7.34 -15.65 22.15
C LEU A 378 6.93 -16.38 23.43
N ASP A 379 6.98 -15.70 24.57
CA ASP A 379 6.56 -16.27 25.85
C ASP A 379 5.04 -16.49 25.93
N ASP A 380 4.23 -15.61 25.35
CA ASP A 380 2.79 -15.82 25.24
C ASP A 380 2.47 -17.05 24.37
N ILE A 381 3.12 -17.21 23.21
CA ILE A 381 2.94 -18.40 22.36
C ILE A 381 3.30 -19.69 23.11
N LYS A 382 4.40 -19.69 23.87
CA LYS A 382 4.82 -20.86 24.67
C LYS A 382 3.79 -21.19 25.75
N ARG A 383 3.22 -20.17 26.40
CA ARG A 383 2.20 -20.35 27.46
C ARG A 383 0.87 -20.85 26.90
N ASP A 384 0.47 -20.37 25.73
CA ASP A 384 -0.80 -20.72 25.08
C ASP A 384 -0.75 -22.08 24.35
N GLY A 385 0.41 -22.75 24.35
CA GLY A 385 0.51 -24.18 24.06
C GLY A 385 0.68 -24.58 22.58
N VAL A 386 1.29 -23.72 21.74
CA VAL A 386 1.69 -24.12 20.38
C VAL A 386 3.21 -24.33 20.32
N VAL A 387 3.65 -25.56 20.58
CA VAL A 387 4.95 -26.04 20.10
C VAL A 387 4.82 -26.22 18.58
N GLY A 388 4.94 -25.11 17.85
CA GLY A 388 4.99 -25.07 16.39
C GLY A 388 5.97 -23.97 16.00
N LYS A 389 7.01 -24.34 15.25
CA LYS A 389 8.15 -23.48 14.88
C LYS A 389 7.65 -22.08 14.44
N ALA A 390 8.12 -21.06 15.17
CA ALA A 390 7.96 -19.65 14.83
C ALA A 390 8.80 -19.26 13.61
#